data_AF-A0A9P0ZRW0-F1
#
_entry.id   AF-A0A9P0ZRW0-F1
#
_cell.length_a   1.000
_cell.length_b   1.000
_cell.length_c   1.000
_cell.angle_alpha   90.00
_cell.angle_beta   90.00
_cell.angle_gamma   90.00
#
_symmetry.space_group_name_H-M   'P 1'
#
loop_
_entity.id
_entity.type
_entity.pdbx_description
1 polymer ?
#
loop_
_entity_poly.entity_id
_entity_poly.type
_entity_poly.pdbx_seq_one_letter_code
_entity_poly.pdbx_strand_id
1 'polypeptide(L)'
;MIVNVVGASCKRKDDLLQKHYEDLVARIERGEVSTGKGKNQEKSLARPGDTHWGSLYKTIIRVVDMWDAVIEVLEAIFDDVVDLKSKSTSSSLIEKMASYDFVFIAHFMLQLLGKTNVLSK
;
A
#
# COMPACT_ATOMS: atom_id res chain seq x y z
N MET A 1 5.45 8.07 -5.03
CA MET A 1 4.50 8.35 -6.12
C MET A 1 3.17 7.65 -5.90
N ILE A 2 3.11 6.31 -5.80
CA ILE A 2 1.87 5.55 -5.48
C ILE A 2 1.18 6.11 -4.23
N VAL A 3 1.92 6.16 -3.12
CA VAL A 3 1.44 6.72 -1.84
C VAL A 3 0.93 8.16 -1.96
N ASN A 4 1.52 8.96 -2.85
CA ASN A 4 1.11 10.35 -3.05
C ASN A 4 -0.20 10.43 -3.81
N VAL A 5 -0.41 9.58 -4.82
CA VAL A 5 -1.61 9.58 -5.68
C VAL A 5 -2.82 9.00 -4.95
N VAL A 6 -2.62 7.86 -4.27
CA VAL A 6 -3.64 7.20 -3.45
C VAL A 6 -3.96 8.06 -2.22
N GLY A 7 -2.93 8.65 -1.59
CA GLY A 7 -3.10 9.51 -0.42
C GLY A 7 -3.45 10.98 -0.71
N ALA A 8 -3.64 11.37 -1.98
CA ALA A 8 -3.79 12.77 -2.38
C ALA A 8 -5.06 13.46 -1.85
N SER A 9 -6.12 12.69 -1.61
CA SER A 9 -7.43 13.20 -1.18
C SER A 9 -7.91 12.44 0.05
N CYS A 10 -8.70 13.10 0.91
CA CYS A 10 -9.33 12.44 2.06
C CYS A 10 -10.23 11.30 1.60
N LYS A 11 -11.07 11.51 0.57
CA LYS A 11 -11.94 10.48 -0.01
C LYS A 11 -11.18 9.19 -0.33
N ARG A 12 -10.06 9.31 -1.07
CA ARG A 12 -9.25 8.16 -1.49
C ARG A 12 -8.55 7.46 -0.33
N LYS A 13 -8.19 8.20 0.72
CA LYS A 13 -7.64 7.61 1.95
C LYS A 13 -8.71 6.81 2.68
N ASP A 14 -9.91 7.35 2.79
CA ASP A 14 -11.03 6.68 3.45
C ASP A 14 -11.42 5.42 2.67
N ASP A 15 -11.52 5.51 1.34
CA ASP A 15 -11.75 4.36 0.45
C ASP A 15 -10.67 3.28 0.63
N LEU A 16 -9.39 3.68 0.65
CA LEU A 16 -8.27 2.75 0.86
C LEU A 16 -8.38 2.01 2.21
N LEU A 17 -8.68 2.74 3.29
CA LEU A 17 -8.77 2.19 4.63
C LEU A 17 -9.98 1.26 4.76
N GLN A 18 -11.11 1.65 4.18
CA GLN A 18 -12.32 0.84 4.15
C GLN A 18 -12.09 -0.48 3.41
N LYS A 19 -11.47 -0.43 2.23
CA LYS A 19 -11.15 -1.63 1.44
C LYS A 19 -10.17 -2.54 2.15
N HIS A 20 -9.12 -1.98 2.76
CA HIS A 20 -8.19 -2.77 3.53
C HIS A 20 -8.85 -3.41 4.77
N TYR A 21 -9.78 -2.71 5.41
CA TYR A 21 -10.54 -3.23 6.54
C TYR A 21 -11.43 -4.40 6.12
N GLU A 22 -12.15 -4.26 5.00
CA GLU A 22 -12.99 -5.32 4.43
C GLU A 22 -12.19 -6.59 4.10
N ASP A 23 -11.04 -6.44 3.43
CA ASP A 23 -10.13 -7.57 3.18
C ASP A 23 -9.67 -8.22 4.49
N LEU A 24 -9.27 -7.42 5.47
CA LEU A 24 -8.78 -7.91 6.75
C LEU A 24 -9.87 -8.68 7.53
N VAL A 25 -11.11 -8.21 7.51
CA VAL A 25 -12.26 -8.93 8.10
C VAL A 25 -12.47 -10.25 7.38
N ALA A 26 -12.49 -10.26 6.05
CA ALA A 26 -12.67 -11.48 5.28
C ALA A 26 -11.56 -12.52 5.54
N ARG A 27 -10.31 -12.07 5.69
CA ARG A 27 -9.16 -12.92 6.04
C ARG A 27 -9.23 -13.48 7.46
N ILE A 28 -9.81 -12.72 8.40
CA ILE A 28 -10.09 -13.20 9.76
C ILE A 28 -11.16 -14.30 9.73
N GLU A 29 -12.26 -14.09 8.99
CA GLU A 29 -13.34 -15.07 8.84
C GLU A 29 -12.84 -16.39 8.23
N ARG A 30 -11.90 -16.32 7.29
CA ARG A 30 -11.24 -17.50 6.70
C ARG A 30 -10.17 -18.13 7.59
N GLY A 31 -9.86 -17.53 8.74
CA GLY A 31 -8.83 -18.02 9.66
C GLY A 31 -7.38 -17.82 9.18
N GLU A 32 -7.17 -17.01 8.15
CA GLU A 32 -5.84 -16.71 7.60
C GLU A 32 -5.04 -15.74 8.48
N VAL A 33 -5.74 -14.98 9.33
CA VAL A 33 -5.15 -13.98 10.22
C VAL A 33 -5.67 -14.19 11.64
N SER A 34 -4.76 -14.47 12.58
CA SER A 34 -5.08 -14.56 14.00
C SER A 34 -5.30 -13.17 14.60
N THR A 35 -6.40 -12.96 15.34
CA THR A 35 -6.66 -11.70 16.05
C THR A 35 -5.83 -11.62 17.34
N GLY A 36 -4.74 -10.84 17.31
CA GLY A 36 -3.91 -10.55 18.49
C GLY A 36 -3.84 -9.05 18.79
N LYS A 37 -3.94 -8.67 20.07
CA LYS A 37 -3.83 -7.27 20.50
C LYS A 37 -2.48 -6.68 20.06
N GLY A 38 -2.52 -5.61 19.26
CA GLY A 38 -1.33 -4.84 18.84
C GLY A 38 -0.93 -4.99 17.36
N LYS A 39 -1.36 -6.04 16.64
CA LYS A 39 -1.06 -6.23 15.20
C LYS A 39 -2.15 -5.74 14.24
N ASN A 40 -3.36 -5.50 14.75
CA ASN A 40 -4.54 -5.06 13.99
C ASN A 40 -4.81 -3.55 14.12
N GLN A 41 -3.80 -2.74 14.45
CA GLN A 41 -3.98 -1.28 14.37
C GLN A 41 -4.18 -0.89 12.92
N GLU A 42 -5.08 0.06 12.68
CA GLU A 42 -5.33 0.64 11.37
C GLU A 42 -4.00 1.10 10.73
N LYS A 43 -3.60 0.45 9.64
CA LYS A 43 -2.37 0.76 8.93
C LYS A 43 -2.71 1.68 7.77
N SER A 44 -2.59 2.99 7.96
CA SER A 44 -2.60 3.93 6.84
C SER A 44 -1.25 3.93 6.11
N LEU A 45 -1.20 4.29 4.82
CA LEU A 45 0.05 4.50 4.11
C LEU A 45 0.93 5.54 4.83
N ALA A 46 2.25 5.38 4.76
CA ALA A 46 3.19 6.33 5.36
C ALA A 46 3.06 7.72 4.70
N ARG A 47 3.43 8.79 5.41
CA ARG A 47 3.40 10.14 4.82
C ARG A 47 4.53 10.28 3.78
N PRO A 48 4.27 10.98 2.66
CA PRO A 48 5.34 11.36 1.74
C PRO A 48 6.38 12.23 2.45
N GLY A 49 7.66 11.88 2.35
CA GLY A 49 8.77 12.69 2.87
C GLY A 49 9.54 12.10 4.06
N ASP A 50 9.06 11.02 4.68
CA ASP A 50 9.85 10.32 5.71
C ASP A 50 10.99 9.53 5.05
N THR A 51 12.23 10.06 5.08
CA THR A 51 13.40 9.50 4.38
C THR A 51 14.30 8.59 5.25
N HIS A 52 13.93 8.34 6.50
CA HIS A 52 14.71 7.45 7.37
C HIS A 52 14.49 5.97 7.01
N TRP A 53 15.51 5.11 7.19
CA TRP A 53 15.45 3.69 6.83
C TRP A 53 14.22 2.93 7.38
N GLY A 54 13.83 3.24 8.62
CA GLY A 54 12.65 2.65 9.25
C GLY A 54 11.32 3.10 8.62
N SER A 55 11.22 4.31 8.07
CA SER A 55 10.01 4.76 7.38
C SER A 55 9.90 4.17 5.98
N LEU A 56 11.02 4.05 5.26
CA LEU A 56 11.04 3.36 3.97
C LEU A 56 10.56 1.90 4.13
N TYR A 57 11.10 1.18 5.12
CA TYR A 57 10.67 -0.18 5.43
C TYR A 57 9.19 -0.28 5.75
N LYS A 58 8.69 0.59 6.64
CA LYS A 58 7.25 0.66 6.98
C LYS A 58 6.38 0.98 5.77
N THR A 59 6.84 1.85 4.87
CA THR A 59 6.11 2.22 3.66
C THR A 59 5.97 1.03 2.73
N ILE A 60 7.07 0.31 2.46
CA ILE A 60 7.05 -0.85 1.57
C ILE A 60 6.18 -1.96 2.16
N ILE A 61 6.28 -2.24 3.47
CA ILE A 61 5.38 -3.20 4.13
C ILE A 61 3.93 -2.81 3.92
N ARG A 62 3.57 -1.55 4.18
CA ARG A 62 2.18 -1.10 4.08
C ARG A 62 1.63 -1.19 2.64
N VAL A 63 2.45 -0.86 1.64
CA VAL A 63 2.04 -0.99 0.23
C VAL A 63 1.82 -2.46 -0.15
N VAL A 64 2.66 -3.38 0.35
CA VAL A 64 2.50 -4.83 0.08
C VAL A 64 1.34 -5.42 0.88
N ASP A 65 1.15 -5.03 2.14
CA ASP A 65 0.04 -5.48 3.00
C ASP A 65 -1.33 -5.01 2.46
N MET A 66 -1.37 -3.84 1.82
CA MET A 66 -2.58 -3.20 1.30
C MET A 66 -2.67 -3.29 -0.24
N TRP A 67 -1.99 -4.26 -0.85
CA TRP A 67 -1.83 -4.33 -2.30
C TRP A 67 -3.15 -4.19 -3.06
N ASP A 68 -4.13 -5.03 -2.73
CA ASP A 68 -5.43 -5.09 -3.41
C ASP A 68 -6.19 -3.77 -3.24
N ALA A 69 -6.23 -3.23 -2.02
CA ALA A 69 -6.85 -1.94 -1.74
C ALA A 69 -6.20 -0.77 -2.52
N VAL A 70 -4.87 -0.80 -2.71
CA VAL A 70 -4.17 0.21 -3.52
C VAL A 70 -4.54 0.09 -5.00
N ILE A 71 -4.62 -1.13 -5.53
CA ILE A 71 -5.04 -1.37 -6.92
C ILE A 71 -6.47 -0.90 -7.13
N GLU A 72 -7.41 -1.28 -6.26
CA GLU A 72 -8.81 -0.87 -6.35
C GLU A 72 -8.98 0.66 -6.33
N VAL A 73 -8.22 1.38 -5.49
CA VAL A 73 -8.26 2.84 -5.47
C VAL A 73 -7.67 3.44 -6.74
N LEU A 74 -6.63 2.84 -7.33
CA LEU A 74 -6.08 3.29 -8.62
C LEU A 74 -7.05 3.05 -9.79
N GLU A 75 -7.76 1.92 -9.77
CA GLU A 75 -8.82 1.61 -10.73
C GLU A 75 -10.00 2.58 -10.60
N ALA A 76 -10.43 2.87 -9.36
CA ALA A 76 -11.44 3.90 -9.12
C ALA A 76 -11.02 5.28 -9.66
N ILE A 77 -9.72 5.64 -9.55
CA ILE A 77 -9.19 6.89 -10.16
C ILE A 77 -9.19 6.80 -11.70
N PHE A 78 -9.00 5.62 -12.28
CA PHE A 78 -9.07 5.44 -13.73
C PHE A 78 -10.51 5.58 -14.27
N ASP A 79 -11.50 5.12 -13.49
CA ASP A 79 -12.91 5.13 -13.87
C ASP A 79 -13.63 6.47 -13.58
N ASP A 80 -13.33 7.12 -12.46
CA ASP A 80 -14.06 8.31 -11.95
C ASP A 80 -13.64 9.62 -12.65
N VAL A 81 -12.64 9.62 -13.55
CA VAL A 81 -11.99 10.86 -14.02
C VAL A 81 -12.23 11.22 -15.49
N VAL A 82 -12.77 12.43 -15.67
CA VAL A 82 -12.91 13.16 -16.96
C VAL A 82 -11.56 13.66 -17.51
N ASP A 83 -10.57 13.89 -16.63
CA ASP A 83 -9.21 14.33 -16.97
C ASP A 83 -8.29 13.17 -17.41
N LEU A 84 -7.94 13.18 -18.70
CA LEU A 84 -7.04 12.22 -19.34
C LEU A 84 -5.68 12.07 -18.65
N LYS A 85 -5.16 13.14 -18.03
CA LYS A 85 -3.83 13.12 -17.39
C LYS A 85 -3.82 12.23 -16.15
N SER A 86 -4.81 12.39 -15.28
CA SER A 86 -4.94 11.53 -14.10
C SER A 86 -5.20 10.07 -14.47
N LYS A 87 -5.97 9.82 -15.55
CA LYS A 87 -6.27 8.48 -16.08
C LYS A 87 -5.03 7.77 -16.61
N SER A 88 -4.19 8.47 -17.39
CA SER A 88 -2.90 7.94 -17.82
C SER A 88 -1.97 7.67 -16.64
N THR A 89 -2.01 8.54 -15.61
CA THR A 89 -1.22 8.36 -14.40
C THR A 89 -1.66 7.14 -13.59
N SER A 90 -2.97 6.90 -13.40
CA SER A 90 -3.45 5.70 -12.71
C SER A 90 -3.13 4.42 -13.49
N SER A 91 -3.36 4.39 -14.81
CA SER A 91 -3.02 3.24 -15.66
C SER A 91 -1.54 2.87 -15.57
N SER A 92 -0.65 3.86 -15.76
CA SER A 92 0.80 3.63 -15.70
C SER A 92 1.27 3.21 -14.29
N LEU A 93 0.58 3.64 -13.23
CA LEU A 93 0.86 3.21 -11.87
C LEU A 93 0.46 1.75 -11.62
N ILE A 94 -0.69 1.31 -12.14
CA ILE A 94 -1.14 -0.08 -12.06
C ILE A 94 -0.15 -0.98 -12.80
N GLU A 95 0.21 -0.64 -14.05
CA GLU A 95 1.21 -1.36 -14.83
C GLU A 95 2.57 -1.43 -14.10
N LYS A 96 3.01 -0.30 -13.52
CA LYS A 96 4.25 -0.25 -12.77
C LYS A 96 4.19 -1.13 -11.52
N MET A 97 3.09 -1.13 -10.79
CA MET A 97 2.92 -2.01 -9.63
C MET A 97 2.98 -3.48 -10.05
N ALA A 98 2.30 -3.86 -11.13
CA ALA A 98 2.32 -5.23 -11.65
C ALA A 98 3.64 -5.64 -12.32
N SER A 99 4.56 -4.69 -12.59
CA SER A 99 5.83 -4.99 -13.24
C SER A 99 6.72 -5.90 -12.38
N TYR A 100 7.43 -6.81 -13.05
CA TYR A 100 8.40 -7.70 -12.39
C TYR A 100 9.41 -6.90 -11.56
N ASP A 101 9.97 -5.83 -12.13
CA ASP A 101 10.97 -5.01 -11.46
C ASP A 101 10.44 -4.43 -10.15
N PHE A 102 9.22 -3.90 -10.14
CA PHE A 102 8.63 -3.33 -8.95
C PHE A 102 8.39 -4.39 -7.88
N VAL A 103 7.74 -5.51 -8.26
CA VAL A 103 7.46 -6.62 -7.33
C VAL A 103 8.76 -7.18 -6.77
N PHE A 104 9.75 -7.43 -7.63
CA PHE A 104 11.06 -7.94 -7.23
C PHE A 104 11.78 -6.98 -6.28
N ILE A 105 11.89 -5.70 -6.64
CA ILE A 105 12.55 -4.69 -5.80
C ILE A 105 11.81 -4.53 -4.47
N ALA A 106 10.49 -4.50 -4.45
CA ALA A 106 9.71 -4.39 -3.22
C ALA A 106 9.99 -5.57 -2.27
N HIS A 107 9.96 -6.80 -2.77
CA HIS A 107 10.25 -8.00 -1.96
C HIS A 107 11.72 -8.06 -1.54
N PHE A 108 12.65 -7.72 -2.43
CA PHE A 108 14.08 -7.66 -2.12
C PHE A 108 14.36 -6.64 -1.01
N MET A 109 13.80 -5.44 -1.13
CA MET A 109 13.93 -4.39 -0.12
C MET A 109 13.27 -4.78 1.20
N LEU A 110 12.13 -5.47 1.18
CA LEU A 110 11.50 -6.00 2.41
C LEU A 110 12.43 -6.96 3.15
N GLN A 111 13.08 -7.87 2.45
CA GLN A 111 14.01 -8.83 3.07
C GLN A 111 15.27 -8.14 3.57
N LEU A 112 15.86 -7.25 2.76
CA LEU A 112 17.08 -6.54 3.11
C LEU A 112 16.85 -5.59 4.30
N LEU A 113 15.85 -4.73 4.20
CA LEU A 113 15.49 -3.76 5.24
C LEU A 113 14.96 -4.44 6.50
N GLY A 114 14.24 -5.57 6.35
CA GLY A 114 13.80 -6.35 7.49
C GLY A 114 14.98 -6.86 8.32
N LYS A 115 16.03 -7.38 7.66
CA LYS A 115 17.26 -7.83 8.32
C LYS A 115 18.02 -6.68 8.96
N THR A 116 18.20 -5.55 8.27
CA THR A 116 18.95 -4.41 8.84
C THR A 116 18.18 -3.72 9.97
N ASN A 117 16.85 -3.69 9.93
CA ASN A 117 16.02 -3.15 11.00
C ASN A 117 16.07 -4.00 12.29
N VAL A 118 16.28 -5.32 12.19
CA VAL A 118 16.54 -6.19 13.34
C VAL A 118 17.91 -5.89 13.97
N LEU A 119 18.92 -5.59 13.15
CA LEU A 119 20.28 -5.28 13.60
C LEU A 119 20.45 -3.85 14.13
N SER A 120 19.49 -2.96 13.85
CA SER A 120 19.49 -1.56 14.29
C SER A 120 18.75 -1.33 15.62
N LYS A 121 18.29 -2.39 16.28
CA LYS A 121 17.69 -2.39 17.61
C LYS A 121 18.63 -3.02 18.60
#